data_AF-K2MUW3-F1
#
_entry.id   AF-K2MUW3-F1
#
_cell.length_a   1.000
_cell.length_b   1.000
_cell.length_c   1.000
_cell.angle_alpha   90.00
_cell.angle_beta   90.00
_cell.angle_gamma   90.00
#
_symmetry.space_group_name_H-M   'P 1'
#
loop_
_entity.id
_entity.type
_entity.pdbx_description
1 polymer ?
#
loop_
_entity_poly.entity_id
_entity_poly.type
_entity_poly.pdbx_seq_one_letter_code
_entity_poly.pdbx_strand_id
1 'polypeptide(L)'
;PEVAQSVGGGLSWLCYRNVTFSGGGMILTVLVGAMTGDVAHVTFDGCTWSDGAVLLLLGNAYAAVGSLNIVVTGNTFRDALLSPEGVFPPHTNITIGGNRFTVTRRIPRSDLGLGRLSCVAMNGLVITNESAVVLSGNVFQTVRASSSLIHVVRSGLRVLWHSVFAVMGNTFYTDGANSTLIYLDAYGRFSSLILLNNSA
;
A
#
# COMPACT_ATOMS: atom_id res chain seq x y z
N PRO A 1 7.83 -6.87 -16.66
CA PRO A 1 8.84 -7.47 -15.76
C PRO A 1 8.32 -7.49 -14.34
N GLU A 2 8.07 -8.68 -13.80
CA GLU A 2 7.70 -8.86 -12.40
C GLU A 2 8.95 -9.26 -11.61
N VAL A 3 9.19 -8.60 -10.49
CA VAL A 3 10.36 -8.81 -9.63
C VAL A 3 9.88 -8.94 -8.20
N ALA A 4 10.21 -10.07 -7.55
CA ALA A 4 9.96 -10.27 -6.13
C ALA A 4 11.23 -10.03 -5.31
N GLN A 5 11.11 -9.37 -4.17
CA GLN A 5 12.20 -9.02 -3.25
C GLN A 5 11.87 -9.48 -1.83
N SER A 6 12.87 -10.02 -1.15
CA SER A 6 12.80 -10.38 0.26
C SER A 6 14.20 -10.25 0.87
N VAL A 7 14.27 -10.07 2.19
CA VAL A 7 15.51 -9.96 2.96
C VAL A 7 15.44 -10.87 4.17
N GLY A 8 16.58 -11.31 4.68
CA GLY A 8 16.64 -12.33 5.73
C GLY A 8 17.86 -12.21 6.64
N GLY A 9 17.69 -12.66 7.89
CA GLY A 9 18.75 -12.81 8.90
C GLY A 9 18.95 -11.60 9.80
N GLY A 10 18.97 -11.83 11.13
CA GLY A 10 19.25 -10.81 12.15
C GLY A 10 18.53 -9.48 11.89
N LEU A 11 19.30 -8.41 11.73
CA LEU A 11 18.84 -7.12 11.20
C LEU A 11 19.11 -7.07 9.69
N SER A 12 18.06 -6.86 8.90
CA SER A 12 18.16 -6.86 7.43
C SER A 12 17.50 -5.64 6.77
N TRP A 13 18.02 -5.24 5.61
CA TRP A 13 17.56 -4.04 4.88
C TRP A 13 17.39 -4.31 3.38
N LEU A 14 16.28 -3.85 2.82
CA LEU A 14 16.05 -3.67 1.39
C LEU A 14 15.87 -2.17 1.13
N CYS A 15 16.73 -1.57 0.31
CA CYS A 15 16.68 -0.12 0.08
C CYS A 15 16.75 0.19 -1.41
N TYR A 16 15.76 0.93 -1.89
CA TYR A 16 15.75 1.56 -3.20
C TYR A 16 15.75 3.07 -3.01
N ARG A 17 16.73 3.73 -3.63
CA ARG A 17 16.90 5.18 -3.53
C ARG A 17 17.10 5.79 -4.91
N ASN A 18 16.28 6.78 -5.26
CA ASN A 18 16.33 7.47 -6.57
C ASN A 18 16.26 6.52 -7.77
N VAL A 19 15.56 5.39 -7.64
CA VAL A 19 15.37 4.40 -8.72
C VAL A 19 14.10 4.72 -9.51
N THR A 20 14.12 4.44 -10.81
CA THR A 20 12.92 4.57 -11.66
C THR A 20 12.40 3.19 -12.07
N PHE A 21 11.12 2.95 -11.80
CA PHE A 21 10.36 1.78 -12.24
C PHE A 21 9.28 2.24 -13.23
N SER A 22 9.31 1.76 -14.47
CA SER A 22 8.40 2.25 -15.53
C SER A 22 7.86 1.14 -16.41
N GLY A 23 6.55 1.19 -16.69
CA GLY A 23 5.87 0.36 -17.68
C GLY A 23 4.78 -0.52 -17.08
N GLY A 24 3.72 -0.79 -17.85
CA GLY A 24 2.50 -1.47 -17.35
C GLY A 24 2.69 -2.92 -16.93
N GLY A 25 3.82 -3.55 -17.27
CA GLY A 25 4.20 -4.86 -16.77
C GLY A 25 5.22 -4.82 -15.64
N MET A 26 5.65 -3.63 -15.18
CA MET A 26 6.60 -3.51 -14.07
C MET A 26 5.89 -3.65 -12.74
N ILE A 27 6.16 -4.74 -12.05
CA ILE A 27 5.66 -4.98 -10.70
C ILE A 27 6.86 -5.30 -9.83
N LEU A 28 7.10 -4.48 -8.81
CA LEU A 28 8.03 -4.82 -7.74
C LEU A 28 7.23 -5.30 -6.55
N THR A 29 7.41 -6.57 -6.20
CA THR A 29 6.74 -7.21 -5.07
C THR A 29 7.70 -7.30 -3.91
N VAL A 30 7.37 -6.67 -2.78
CA VAL A 30 7.97 -6.95 -1.48
C VAL A 30 7.25 -8.17 -0.93
N LEU A 31 7.90 -9.34 -1.02
CA LEU A 31 7.32 -10.62 -0.65
C LEU A 31 7.61 -10.91 0.84
N VAL A 32 6.73 -10.44 1.72
CA VAL A 32 6.91 -10.53 3.18
C VAL A 32 6.99 -11.98 3.65
N GLY A 33 6.23 -12.89 3.04
CA GLY A 33 6.25 -14.31 3.39
C GLY A 33 7.58 -15.03 3.19
N ALA A 34 8.51 -14.43 2.44
CA ALA A 34 9.87 -14.96 2.26
C ALA A 34 10.90 -14.28 3.17
N MET A 35 10.50 -13.29 3.97
CA MET A 35 11.40 -12.60 4.89
C MET A 35 11.66 -13.42 6.15
N THR A 36 12.87 -13.29 6.70
CA THR A 36 13.28 -13.96 7.93
C THR A 36 14.11 -13.03 8.82
N GLY A 37 14.19 -13.32 10.11
CA GLY A 37 15.09 -12.63 11.05
C GLY A 37 14.36 -11.81 12.11
N ASP A 38 15.13 -11.13 12.95
CA ASP A 38 14.56 -10.41 14.10
C ASP A 38 13.90 -9.11 13.66
N VAL A 39 14.55 -8.36 12.76
CA VAL A 39 14.02 -7.11 12.21
C VAL A 39 14.33 -7.00 10.72
N ALA A 40 13.33 -6.65 9.93
CA ALA A 40 13.47 -6.31 8.52
C ALA A 40 13.05 -4.87 8.24
N HIS A 41 13.87 -4.16 7.49
CA HIS A 41 13.58 -2.82 7.00
C HIS A 41 13.48 -2.82 5.48
N VAL A 42 12.42 -2.21 4.95
CA VAL A 42 12.25 -1.96 3.52
C VAL A 42 12.07 -0.47 3.33
N THR A 43 12.84 0.14 2.42
CA THR A 43 12.77 1.57 2.16
C THR A 43 12.75 1.86 0.68
N PHE A 44 11.77 2.68 0.28
CA PHE A 44 11.68 3.32 -1.03
C PHE A 44 11.77 4.82 -0.79
N ASP A 45 12.93 5.41 -1.10
CA ASP A 45 13.22 6.83 -0.88
C ASP A 45 13.47 7.53 -2.21
N GLY A 46 12.64 8.53 -2.54
CA GLY A 46 12.83 9.33 -3.76
C GLY A 46 12.70 8.56 -5.07
N CYS A 47 12.06 7.37 -5.08
CA CYS A 47 11.90 6.59 -6.31
C CYS A 47 10.78 7.14 -7.19
N THR A 48 10.88 6.87 -8.50
CA THR A 48 9.85 7.20 -9.48
C THR A 48 9.18 5.92 -9.97
N TRP A 49 7.85 5.91 -9.94
CA TRP A 49 7.00 4.84 -10.48
C TRP A 49 6.17 5.44 -11.60
N SER A 50 6.26 4.88 -12.81
CA SER A 50 5.52 5.44 -13.94
C SER A 50 4.94 4.42 -14.92
N ASP A 51 4.04 4.90 -15.77
CA ASP A 51 3.59 4.19 -16.97
C ASP A 51 2.91 2.84 -16.70
N GLY A 52 2.27 2.71 -15.55
CA GLY A 52 1.55 1.51 -15.11
C GLY A 52 2.36 0.65 -14.14
N ALA A 53 3.53 1.11 -13.69
CA ALA A 53 4.32 0.41 -12.70
C ALA A 53 3.57 0.25 -11.37
N VAL A 54 3.85 -0.84 -10.66
CA VAL A 54 3.20 -1.18 -9.39
C VAL A 54 4.22 -1.54 -8.33
N LEU A 55 4.10 -0.91 -7.16
CA LEU A 55 4.74 -1.37 -5.94
C LEU A 55 3.73 -2.22 -5.16
N LEU A 56 3.97 -3.52 -5.06
CA LEU A 56 3.13 -4.47 -4.32
C LEU A 56 3.81 -4.82 -2.99
N LEU A 57 3.13 -4.58 -1.87
CA LEU A 57 3.56 -5.05 -0.55
C LEU A 57 2.70 -6.25 -0.19
N LEU A 58 3.23 -7.47 -0.34
CA LEU A 58 2.46 -8.69 -0.16
C LEU A 58 2.74 -9.30 1.22
N GLY A 59 1.81 -9.08 2.15
CA GLY A 59 1.85 -9.56 3.52
C GLY A 59 1.63 -11.08 3.64
N ASN A 60 2.28 -11.69 4.63
CA ASN A 60 2.00 -13.05 5.06
C ASN A 60 2.08 -13.13 6.60
N ALA A 61 0.99 -13.58 7.23
CA ALA A 61 0.87 -13.67 8.68
C ALA A 61 1.91 -14.60 9.33
N TYR A 62 2.45 -15.54 8.55
CA TYR A 62 3.41 -16.56 8.98
C TYR A 62 4.84 -16.25 8.56
N ALA A 63 5.13 -15.03 8.10
CA ALA A 63 6.50 -14.61 7.83
C ALA A 63 7.36 -14.77 9.09
N ALA A 64 8.56 -15.34 8.93
CA ALA A 64 9.47 -15.61 10.04
C ALA A 64 10.28 -14.37 10.43
N VAL A 65 9.62 -13.21 10.47
CA VAL A 65 10.20 -11.91 10.82
C VAL A 65 9.61 -11.43 12.15
N GLY A 66 10.47 -11.01 13.09
CA GLY A 66 10.03 -10.52 14.39
C GLY A 66 9.34 -9.15 14.32
N SER A 67 9.98 -8.18 13.66
CA SER A 67 9.41 -6.86 13.37
C SER A 67 9.70 -6.42 11.93
N LEU A 68 8.71 -5.81 11.28
CA LEU A 68 8.80 -5.39 9.89
C LEU A 68 8.54 -3.89 9.77
N ASN A 69 9.47 -3.16 9.18
CA ASN A 69 9.36 -1.72 8.97
C ASN A 69 9.45 -1.40 7.47
N ILE A 70 8.36 -0.93 6.87
CA ILE A 70 8.30 -0.54 5.46
C ILE A 70 8.10 0.98 5.37
N VAL A 71 9.01 1.68 4.70
CA VAL A 71 8.96 3.12 4.51
C VAL A 71 8.91 3.44 3.03
N VAL A 72 7.84 4.11 2.60
CA VAL A 72 7.66 4.65 1.25
C VAL A 72 7.62 6.17 1.39
N THR A 73 8.76 6.83 1.12
CA THR A 73 8.93 8.26 1.36
C THR A 73 9.48 9.03 0.16
N GLY A 74 8.95 10.24 -0.08
CA GLY A 74 9.44 11.14 -1.12
C GLY A 74 9.31 10.62 -2.56
N ASN A 75 8.49 9.58 -2.79
CA ASN A 75 8.37 8.95 -4.12
C ASN A 75 7.40 9.73 -5.02
N THR A 76 7.59 9.59 -6.33
CA THR A 76 6.65 10.08 -7.35
C THR A 76 5.99 8.90 -8.06
N PHE A 77 4.68 8.77 -7.93
CA PHE A 77 3.84 7.81 -8.65
C PHE A 77 3.06 8.53 -9.75
N ARG A 78 3.41 8.30 -11.02
CA ARG A 78 2.79 8.91 -12.20
C ARG A 78 2.14 7.86 -13.07
N ASP A 79 0.82 7.76 -13.04
CA ASP A 79 0.09 6.62 -13.61
C ASP A 79 0.68 5.31 -13.10
N ALA A 80 0.84 5.20 -11.79
CA ALA A 80 1.40 4.05 -11.10
C ALA A 80 0.59 3.76 -9.83
N LEU A 81 0.74 2.57 -9.27
CA LEU A 81 -0.05 2.09 -8.14
C LEU A 81 0.83 1.62 -6.99
N LEU A 82 0.47 2.00 -5.77
CA LEU A 82 0.95 1.36 -4.54
C LEU A 82 -0.12 0.40 -4.03
N SER A 83 0.24 -0.86 -3.79
CA SER A 83 -0.70 -1.92 -3.43
C SER A 83 -0.27 -2.71 -2.19
N PRO A 84 -0.69 -2.35 -0.97
CA PRO A 84 -0.56 -3.20 0.20
C PRO A 84 -1.65 -4.28 0.25
N GLU A 85 -1.26 -5.55 0.33
CA GLU A 85 -2.18 -6.68 0.20
C GLU A 85 -1.91 -7.79 1.21
N GLY A 86 -2.98 -8.43 1.69
CA GLY A 86 -2.91 -9.58 2.58
C GLY A 86 -2.74 -9.23 4.06
N VAL A 87 -2.37 -10.27 4.82
CA VAL A 87 -2.22 -10.21 6.28
C VAL A 87 -0.76 -10.02 6.63
N PHE A 88 -0.41 -8.93 7.29
CA PHE A 88 0.97 -8.67 7.71
C PHE A 88 1.29 -9.38 9.03
N PRO A 89 2.57 -9.75 9.27
CA PRO A 89 2.99 -10.31 10.54
C PRO A 89 2.82 -9.27 11.68
N PRO A 90 2.80 -9.71 12.95
CA PRO A 90 2.82 -8.82 14.11
C PRO A 90 3.95 -7.78 14.04
N HIS A 91 3.80 -6.68 14.79
CA HIS A 91 4.81 -5.62 14.90
C HIS A 91 5.27 -5.08 13.53
N THR A 92 4.32 -4.95 12.60
CA THR A 92 4.55 -4.37 11.27
C THR A 92 4.22 -2.88 11.28
N ASN A 93 5.16 -2.05 10.86
CA ASN A 93 4.95 -0.62 10.63
C ASN A 93 5.14 -0.27 9.15
N ILE A 94 4.09 0.20 8.48
CA ILE A 94 4.11 0.69 7.10
C ILE A 94 3.86 2.19 7.11
N THR A 95 4.89 2.97 6.79
CA THR A 95 4.81 4.42 6.68
C THR A 95 4.86 4.84 5.22
N ILE A 96 3.79 5.46 4.73
CA ILE A 96 3.66 6.00 3.38
C ILE A 96 3.55 7.52 3.51
N GLY A 97 4.67 8.24 3.39
CA GLY A 97 4.69 9.67 3.67
C GLY A 97 5.40 10.55 2.67
N GLY A 98 4.92 11.80 2.50
CA GLY A 98 5.57 12.77 1.63
C GLY A 98 5.64 12.37 0.14
N ASN A 99 4.81 11.42 -0.31
CA ASN A 99 4.81 10.98 -1.70
C ASN A 99 3.85 11.81 -2.56
N ARG A 100 4.11 11.86 -3.86
CA ARG A 100 3.21 12.46 -4.85
C ARG A 100 2.61 11.38 -5.74
N PHE A 101 1.29 11.28 -5.74
CA PHE A 101 0.53 10.42 -6.63
C PHE A 101 -0.20 11.26 -7.68
N THR A 102 -0.06 10.91 -8.95
CA THR A 102 -0.77 11.55 -10.06
C THR A 102 -1.29 10.46 -10.98
N VAL A 103 -2.61 10.34 -11.09
CA VAL A 103 -3.25 9.29 -11.87
C VAL A 103 -4.21 9.92 -12.89
N THR A 104 -3.91 9.68 -14.16
CA THR A 104 -4.63 10.19 -15.34
C THR A 104 -5.33 9.08 -16.11
N ARG A 105 -4.88 7.84 -15.94
CA ARG A 105 -5.49 6.64 -16.52
C ARG A 105 -5.62 5.53 -15.49
N ARG A 106 -6.48 4.55 -15.78
CA ARG A 106 -6.61 3.36 -14.94
C ARG A 106 -5.34 2.52 -15.03
N ILE A 107 -4.89 2.02 -13.88
CA ILE A 107 -3.77 1.09 -13.78
C ILE A 107 -4.35 -0.33 -13.75
N PRO A 108 -4.15 -1.15 -14.80
CA PRO A 108 -4.76 -2.48 -14.86
C PRO A 108 -4.21 -3.37 -13.74
N ARG A 109 -5.11 -3.79 -12.84
CA ARG A 109 -4.90 -4.89 -11.88
C ARG A 109 -6.12 -5.80 -11.95
N SER A 110 -6.10 -6.71 -12.91
CA SER A 110 -7.22 -7.61 -13.23
C SER A 110 -7.62 -8.48 -12.04
N ASP A 111 -6.65 -8.82 -11.18
CA ASP A 111 -6.82 -9.53 -9.93
C ASP A 111 -7.64 -8.73 -8.90
N LEU A 112 -7.54 -7.41 -8.92
CA LEU A 112 -8.27 -6.51 -8.01
C LEU A 112 -9.61 -6.03 -8.59
N GLY A 113 -9.85 -6.17 -9.89
CA GLY A 113 -11.10 -5.72 -10.50
C GLY A 113 -11.34 -4.20 -10.37
N LEU A 114 -10.27 -3.40 -10.31
CA LEU A 114 -10.36 -1.95 -10.09
C LEU A 114 -11.13 -1.26 -11.23
N GLY A 115 -12.38 -0.91 -10.96
CA GLY A 115 -13.26 -0.17 -11.87
C GLY A 115 -13.06 1.35 -11.88
N ARG A 116 -12.14 1.90 -11.06
CA ARG A 116 -11.93 3.35 -10.86
C ARG A 116 -10.44 3.70 -10.81
N LEU A 117 -10.09 4.95 -11.13
CA LEU A 117 -8.70 5.43 -11.00
C LEU A 117 -8.32 5.46 -9.51
N SER A 118 -7.23 4.78 -9.15
CA SER A 118 -6.78 4.64 -7.76
C SER A 118 -5.27 4.89 -7.68
N CYS A 119 -4.83 5.59 -6.64
CA CYS A 119 -3.41 5.84 -6.36
C CYS A 119 -2.83 4.76 -5.44
N VAL A 120 -3.63 4.38 -4.45
CA VAL A 120 -3.37 3.28 -3.53
C VAL A 120 -4.55 2.31 -3.62
N ALA A 121 -4.26 1.04 -3.85
CA ALA A 121 -5.25 -0.03 -3.76
C ALA A 121 -4.86 -0.98 -2.64
N MET A 122 -5.82 -1.47 -1.87
CA MET A 122 -5.56 -2.42 -0.80
C MET A 122 -6.48 -3.60 -0.99
N ASN A 123 -5.96 -4.81 -0.77
CA ASN A 123 -6.73 -6.02 -0.95
C ASN A 123 -6.62 -6.91 0.30
N GLY A 124 -7.71 -6.98 1.05
CA GLY A 124 -7.75 -7.73 2.31
C GLY A 124 -6.62 -7.34 3.26
N LEU A 125 -6.32 -6.04 3.37
CA LEU A 125 -5.27 -5.55 4.25
C LEU A 125 -5.66 -5.83 5.70
N VAL A 126 -4.86 -6.66 6.37
CA VAL A 126 -5.01 -6.96 7.80
C VAL A 126 -3.73 -6.59 8.53
N ILE A 127 -3.87 -5.70 9.50
CA ILE A 127 -2.82 -5.38 10.47
C ILE A 127 -3.28 -5.76 11.87
N THR A 128 -2.37 -6.36 12.62
CA THR A 128 -2.67 -6.94 13.92
C THR A 128 -1.48 -6.84 14.86
N ASN A 129 -1.75 -6.88 16.17
CA ASN A 129 -0.76 -7.05 17.23
C ASN A 129 0.34 -5.98 17.18
N GLU A 130 -0.02 -4.77 17.59
CA GLU A 130 0.87 -3.60 17.65
C GLU A 130 1.46 -3.19 16.30
N SER A 131 0.64 -3.29 15.25
CA SER A 131 1.01 -2.91 13.90
C SER A 131 0.44 -1.53 13.52
N ALA A 132 1.05 -0.87 12.54
CA ALA A 132 0.60 0.42 12.06
C ALA A 132 0.71 0.54 10.53
N VAL A 133 -0.28 1.16 9.91
CA VAL A 133 -0.22 1.66 8.52
C VAL A 133 -0.61 3.13 8.53
N VAL A 134 0.33 3.99 8.13
CA VAL A 134 0.14 5.44 8.19
C VAL A 134 0.41 6.06 6.83
N LEU A 135 -0.60 6.73 6.27
CA LEU A 135 -0.50 7.57 5.09
C LEU A 135 -0.50 9.03 5.56
N SER A 136 0.65 9.72 5.48
CA SER A 136 0.79 11.09 5.99
C SER A 136 1.56 12.05 5.09
N GLY A 137 1.06 13.28 4.92
CA GLY A 137 1.77 14.31 4.13
C GLY A 137 1.89 14.00 2.64
N ASN A 138 1.07 13.09 2.09
CA ASN A 138 1.08 12.78 0.67
C ASN A 138 0.23 13.79 -0.12
N VAL A 139 0.52 13.90 -1.41
CA VAL A 139 -0.28 14.65 -2.38
C VAL A 139 -0.89 13.67 -3.36
N PHE A 140 -2.21 13.62 -3.44
CA PHE A 140 -2.95 12.80 -4.39
C PHE A 140 -3.61 13.70 -5.44
N GLN A 141 -3.41 13.39 -6.72
CA GLN A 141 -3.96 14.18 -7.82
C GLN A 141 -4.59 13.26 -8.88
N THR A 142 -5.85 13.54 -9.22
CA THR A 142 -6.54 12.93 -10.36
C THR A 142 -7.10 13.99 -11.29
N VAL A 143 -7.04 13.70 -12.59
CA VAL A 143 -7.50 14.61 -13.66
C VAL A 143 -8.78 14.12 -14.36
N ARG A 144 -9.42 13.08 -13.80
CA ARG A 144 -10.64 12.49 -14.35
C ARG A 144 -11.65 12.19 -13.25
N ALA A 145 -12.92 12.40 -13.61
CA ALA A 145 -14.09 11.98 -12.86
C ALA A 145 -14.06 10.48 -12.55
N SER A 146 -14.77 10.07 -11.49
CA SER A 146 -14.88 8.68 -11.03
C SER A 146 -13.54 8.07 -10.58
N SER A 147 -12.92 8.73 -9.61
CA SER A 147 -11.71 8.25 -8.93
C SER A 147 -11.99 7.74 -7.51
N SER A 148 -11.19 6.78 -7.06
CA SER A 148 -11.13 6.30 -5.68
C SER A 148 -9.67 6.32 -5.25
N LEU A 149 -9.19 7.43 -4.67
CA LEU A 149 -7.75 7.67 -4.51
C LEU A 149 -7.07 6.61 -3.65
N ILE A 150 -7.71 6.25 -2.54
CA ILE A 150 -7.39 5.10 -1.71
C ILE A 150 -8.56 4.13 -1.82
N HIS A 151 -8.31 2.93 -2.32
CA HIS A 151 -9.35 1.97 -2.64
C HIS A 151 -9.07 0.65 -1.93
N VAL A 152 -9.93 0.25 -0.98
CA VAL A 152 -9.88 -1.06 -0.34
C VAL A 152 -10.88 -1.99 -1.02
N VAL A 153 -10.41 -3.11 -1.58
CA VAL A 153 -11.21 -4.03 -2.38
C VAL A 153 -11.50 -5.33 -1.61
N ARG A 154 -12.62 -5.99 -1.95
CA ARG A 154 -13.01 -7.35 -1.53
C ARG A 154 -13.21 -7.50 -0.02
N SER A 155 -12.15 -7.88 0.71
CA SER A 155 -12.20 -8.45 2.06
C SER A 155 -12.11 -7.42 3.18
N GLY A 156 -12.25 -6.14 2.84
CA GLY A 156 -12.22 -5.01 3.76
C GLY A 156 -10.85 -4.76 4.39
N LEU A 157 -10.77 -3.67 5.14
CA LEU A 157 -9.64 -3.32 5.98
C LEU A 157 -9.89 -3.90 7.39
N ARG A 158 -8.90 -4.59 7.97
CA ARG A 158 -8.99 -5.08 9.34
C ARG A 158 -7.83 -4.55 10.18
N VAL A 159 -8.17 -3.91 11.29
CA VAL A 159 -7.24 -3.34 12.26
C VAL A 159 -7.54 -3.96 13.62
N LEU A 160 -6.60 -4.77 14.12
CA LEU A 160 -6.82 -5.65 15.26
C LEU A 160 -5.72 -5.47 16.31
N TRP A 161 -6.05 -5.68 17.58
CA TRP A 161 -5.08 -5.82 18.69
C TRP A 161 -4.06 -4.67 18.77
N HIS A 162 -4.50 -3.53 19.31
CA HIS A 162 -3.67 -2.33 19.54
C HIS A 162 -2.96 -1.84 18.27
N SER A 163 -3.59 -2.03 17.10
CA SER A 163 -3.04 -1.60 15.82
C SER A 163 -3.70 -0.32 15.32
N VAL A 164 -3.04 0.38 14.40
CA VAL A 164 -3.50 1.68 13.89
C VAL A 164 -3.49 1.73 12.37
N PHE A 165 -4.60 2.17 11.77
CA PHE A 165 -4.65 2.61 10.38
C PHE A 165 -4.97 4.10 10.31
N ALA A 166 -4.03 4.91 9.83
CA ALA A 166 -4.20 6.36 9.79
C ALA A 166 -4.00 6.95 8.40
N VAL A 167 -4.91 7.83 8.01
CA VAL A 167 -4.79 8.69 6.83
C VAL A 167 -4.91 10.13 7.32
N MET A 168 -3.80 10.84 7.45
CA MET A 168 -3.76 12.17 8.09
C MET A 168 -2.87 13.16 7.35
N GLY A 169 -3.23 14.44 7.35
CA GLY A 169 -2.39 15.50 6.76
C GLY A 169 -2.08 15.33 5.25
N ASN A 170 -2.91 14.62 4.50
CA ASN A 170 -2.76 14.43 3.05
C ASN A 170 -3.51 15.53 2.29
N THR A 171 -2.98 15.93 1.13
CA THR A 171 -3.62 16.89 0.23
C THR A 171 -4.22 16.15 -0.97
N PHE A 172 -5.48 16.46 -1.31
CA PHE A 172 -6.20 15.79 -2.39
C PHE A 172 -6.66 16.82 -3.44
N TYR A 173 -6.25 16.61 -4.69
CA TYR A 173 -6.69 17.39 -5.84
C TYR A 173 -7.52 16.48 -6.76
N THR A 174 -8.84 16.71 -6.83
CA THR A 174 -9.75 15.96 -7.71
C THR A 174 -10.56 16.93 -8.56
N ASP A 175 -10.96 16.50 -9.76
CA ASP A 175 -11.77 17.30 -10.70
C ASP A 175 -13.27 17.32 -10.36
N GLY A 176 -13.66 16.82 -9.18
CA GLY A 176 -14.94 17.09 -8.53
C GLY A 176 -16.11 16.15 -8.88
N ALA A 177 -16.12 15.47 -10.04
CA ALA A 177 -17.25 14.60 -10.38
C ALA A 177 -17.04 13.15 -9.92
N ASN A 178 -17.89 12.66 -9.00
CA ASN A 178 -17.93 11.27 -8.52
C ASN A 178 -16.60 10.73 -7.95
N SER A 179 -15.73 11.60 -7.44
CA SER A 179 -14.47 11.22 -6.82
C SER A 179 -14.64 10.92 -5.33
N THR A 180 -14.10 9.80 -4.88
CA THR A 180 -14.10 9.38 -3.47
C THR A 180 -12.64 9.33 -2.99
N LEU A 181 -12.35 9.95 -1.84
CA LEU A 181 -10.99 9.96 -1.30
C LEU A 181 -10.59 8.57 -0.81
N ILE A 182 -11.44 7.96 0.01
CA ILE A 182 -11.28 6.61 0.55
C ILE A 182 -12.54 5.83 0.21
N TYR A 183 -12.41 4.79 -0.61
CA TYR A 183 -13.51 3.90 -0.97
C TYR A 183 -13.24 2.51 -0.38
N LEU A 184 -14.15 2.04 0.47
CA LEU A 184 -14.12 0.70 1.04
C LEU A 184 -15.19 -0.14 0.34
N ASP A 185 -14.76 -1.14 -0.42
CA ASP A 185 -15.67 -2.02 -1.14
C ASP A 185 -16.43 -2.93 -0.16
N ALA A 186 -17.69 -3.20 -0.46
CA ALA A 186 -18.55 -4.10 0.31
C ALA A 186 -18.79 -5.35 -0.53
N TYR A 187 -18.01 -6.40 -0.29
CA TYR A 187 -18.14 -7.65 -1.06
C TYR A 187 -19.01 -8.68 -0.34
N GLY A 188 -20.23 -8.87 -0.82
CA GLY A 188 -21.16 -9.88 -0.31
C GLY A 188 -21.57 -9.66 1.15
N ARG A 189 -21.35 -10.65 2.02
CA ARG A 189 -21.68 -10.59 3.46
C ARG A 189 -20.50 -10.13 4.35
N PHE A 190 -19.35 -9.78 3.78
CA PHE A 190 -18.18 -9.39 4.55
C PHE A 190 -18.21 -7.88 4.87
N SER A 191 -17.82 -7.52 6.08
CA SER A 191 -17.70 -6.12 6.50
C SER A 191 -16.51 -5.46 5.79
N SER A 192 -16.72 -4.27 5.24
CA SER A 192 -15.69 -3.46 4.55
C SER A 192 -14.61 -2.91 5.49
N LEU A 193 -14.93 -2.79 6.79
CA LEU A 193 -14.03 -2.34 7.84
C LEU A 193 -14.28 -3.14 9.11
N ILE A 194 -13.21 -3.59 9.76
CA ILE A 194 -13.25 -4.24 11.08
C ILE A 194 -12.20 -3.59 11.97
N LEU A 195 -12.63 -2.92 13.04
CA LEU A 195 -11.78 -2.40 14.11
C LEU A 195 -12.09 -3.15 15.40
N LEU A 196 -11.11 -3.82 15.99
CA LEU A 196 -11.28 -4.58 17.24
C LEU A 196 -10.08 -4.44 18.17
N ASN A 197 -10.30 -4.74 19.45
CA ASN A 197 -9.25 -4.88 20.48
C ASN A 197 -8.37 -3.63 20.61
N ASN A 198 -8.99 -2.50 20.97
CA ASN A 198 -8.31 -1.21 21.19
C ASN A 198 -7.52 -0.71 19.96
N SER A 199 -8.02 -0.98 18.77
CA SER A 199 -7.44 -0.50 17.52
C SER A 199 -8.09 0.81 17.07
N ALA A 200 -7.37 1.59 16.25
CA ALA A 200 -7.78 2.89 15.75
C ALA A 200 -7.62 3.03 14.23
#